data_AF-A0A7C5BN25-F1
#
_entry.id   AF-A0A7C5BN25-F1
#
_cell.length_a   1.000
_cell.length_b   1.000
_cell.length_c   1.000
_cell.angle_alpha   90.00
_cell.angle_beta   90.00
_cell.angle_gamma   90.00
#
_symmetry.space_group_name_H-M   'P 1'
#
loop_
_entity.id
_entity.type
_entity.pdbx_description
1 polymer ?
#
loop_
_entity_poly.entity_id
_entity_poly.type
_entity_poly.pdbx_seq_one_letter_code
_entity_poly.pdbx_strand_id
1 'polypeptide(L)'
;NYINPDFSPELVRQLNIQQQGEMVISLGKQQQHVIDFSEQSLTNALIAVSRQQEQWLVFIEGHGERSPLHTANYNLSVWGEQLKQKGFKIQLLNLVEHSQIPANTAAVIIASSEREWLAGEIDIIKNYIADGGNLLWLSEPESNRYLTSLAEQLGIEFIPGTVIDPNAEMLGISDPQFVLITDYANHPVGVATSGVTIFPQAVALESTIENSDWQFLPLLTTQSNTWSKTNSVEQQTDRTLTFELGTDTAGPLHLGYLLTHIDDDNSENDSEQRIAIIGDGDFLSNTYIGNGSNLELGIGLMNWLAGDDNLIIIPVKTTIDNQLELTQMQSLFIGLGFLIILPVFLLSIGFWLWWYRRKQ
;
A
#
# COMPACT_ATOMS: atom_id res chain seq x y z
N ASN A 1 -29.83 -8.29 20.14
CA ASN A 1 -31.19 -7.71 20.19
C ASN A 1 -31.42 -6.92 18.92
N TYR A 2 -32.39 -7.31 18.10
CA TYR A 2 -32.82 -6.53 16.95
C TYR A 2 -33.77 -5.43 17.44
N ILE A 3 -33.43 -4.16 17.19
CA ILE A 3 -34.25 -3.01 17.58
C ILE A 3 -34.82 -2.40 16.30
N ASN A 4 -36.15 -2.30 16.20
CA ASN A 4 -36.79 -1.69 15.06
C ASN A 4 -36.74 -0.14 15.22
N PRO A 5 -36.08 0.59 14.30
CA PRO A 5 -35.88 2.04 14.41
C PRO A 5 -37.18 2.85 14.38
N ASP A 6 -38.24 2.35 13.73
CA ASP A 6 -39.55 3.02 13.65
C ASP A 6 -40.22 3.16 15.02
N PHE A 7 -39.88 2.27 15.96
CA PHE A 7 -40.46 2.25 17.31
C PHE A 7 -39.51 2.87 18.36
N SER A 8 -38.37 3.44 17.97
CA SER A 8 -37.38 4.01 18.88
C SER A 8 -36.69 5.27 18.32
N PRO A 9 -37.43 6.36 18.04
CA PRO A 9 -36.89 7.55 17.37
C PRO A 9 -35.82 8.30 18.19
N GLU A 10 -35.82 8.19 19.52
CA GLU A 10 -34.74 8.73 20.34
C GLU A 10 -33.42 7.97 20.12
N LEU A 11 -33.48 6.65 19.99
CA LEU A 11 -32.31 5.82 19.73
C LEU A 11 -31.76 6.09 18.31
N VAL A 12 -32.63 6.28 17.32
CA VAL A 12 -32.25 6.67 15.95
C VAL A 12 -31.47 7.99 15.93
N ARG A 13 -31.94 8.98 16.71
CA ARG A 13 -31.22 10.26 16.86
C ARG A 13 -29.90 10.12 17.61
N GLN A 14 -29.90 9.34 18.69
CA GLN A 14 -28.69 9.11 19.49
C GLN A 14 -27.59 8.41 18.66
N LEU A 15 -27.98 7.45 17.83
CA LEU A 15 -27.08 6.72 16.95
C LEU A 15 -26.85 7.44 15.61
N ASN A 16 -27.32 8.68 15.43
CA ASN A 16 -27.13 9.48 14.21
C ASN A 16 -27.43 8.73 12.89
N ILE A 17 -28.47 7.89 12.88
CA ILE A 17 -28.90 7.16 11.68
C ILE A 17 -29.51 8.16 10.70
N GLN A 18 -28.96 8.24 9.49
CA GLN A 18 -29.30 9.28 8.51
C GLN A 18 -30.27 8.79 7.43
N GLN A 19 -30.33 7.48 7.18
CA GLN A 19 -31.16 6.93 6.11
C GLN A 19 -31.75 5.56 6.42
N GLN A 20 -32.80 5.21 5.68
CA GLN A 20 -33.48 3.92 5.81
C GLN A 20 -32.63 2.80 5.21
N GLY A 21 -32.53 1.67 5.92
CA GLY A 21 -31.65 0.57 5.51
C GLY A 21 -30.22 0.70 6.02
N GLU A 22 -29.96 1.61 6.95
CA GLU A 22 -28.67 1.74 7.63
C GLU A 22 -28.63 0.85 8.89
N MET A 23 -27.53 0.13 9.06
CA MET A 23 -27.22 -0.68 10.24
C MET A 23 -26.06 -0.07 11.00
N VAL A 24 -26.22 0.04 12.32
CA VAL A 24 -25.16 0.50 13.21
C VAL A 24 -24.59 -0.71 13.95
N ILE A 25 -23.30 -0.94 13.77
CA ILE A 25 -22.53 -1.96 14.50
C ILE A 25 -21.75 -1.22 15.57
N SER A 26 -21.74 -1.74 16.80
CA SER A 26 -21.04 -1.09 17.91
C SER A 26 -20.37 -2.10 18.84
N LEU A 27 -19.21 -1.71 19.37
CA LEU A 27 -18.50 -2.43 20.42
C LEU A 27 -17.94 -1.39 21.41
N GLY A 28 -18.48 -1.38 22.64
CA GLY A 28 -18.11 -0.36 23.63
C GLY A 28 -18.47 1.06 23.16
N LYS A 29 -17.45 1.91 22.95
CA LYS A 29 -17.61 3.28 22.44
C LYS A 29 -17.48 3.38 20.92
N GLN A 30 -16.96 2.34 20.26
CA GLN A 30 -16.77 2.33 18.81
C GLN A 30 -18.10 2.07 18.11
N GLN A 31 -18.36 2.80 17.03
CA GLN A 31 -19.57 2.67 16.22
C GLN A 31 -19.21 2.78 14.74
N GLN A 32 -19.79 1.90 13.93
CA GLN A 32 -19.67 1.94 12.48
C GLN A 32 -21.04 1.85 11.84
N HIS A 33 -21.27 2.71 10.85
CA HIS A 33 -22.49 2.76 10.08
C HIS A 33 -22.30 2.03 8.75
N VAL A 34 -23.23 1.14 8.45
CA VAL A 34 -23.19 0.25 7.28
C VAL A 34 -24.50 0.39 6.53
N ILE A 35 -24.41 0.76 5.26
CA ILE A 35 -25.56 0.95 4.38
C ILE A 35 -25.65 -0.19 3.36
N ASP A 36 -24.50 -0.65 2.87
CA ASP A 36 -24.38 -1.81 2.02
C ASP A 36 -24.21 -3.09 2.86
N PHE A 37 -25.10 -4.05 2.69
CA PHE A 37 -25.11 -5.32 3.45
C PHE A 37 -24.27 -6.43 2.81
N SER A 38 -23.28 -6.08 1.99
CA SER A 38 -22.31 -7.04 1.49
C SER A 38 -21.46 -7.63 2.62
N GLU A 39 -20.94 -8.84 2.40
CA GLU A 39 -20.03 -9.50 3.34
C GLU A 39 -18.79 -8.63 3.63
N GLN A 40 -18.28 -7.93 2.61
CA GLN A 40 -17.13 -7.05 2.72
C GLN A 40 -17.42 -5.86 3.63
N SER A 41 -18.53 -5.14 3.39
CA SER A 41 -18.95 -4.00 4.20
C SER A 41 -19.20 -4.40 5.66
N LEU A 42 -19.84 -5.55 5.88
CA LEU A 42 -20.08 -6.09 7.22
C LEU A 42 -18.77 -6.49 7.92
N THR A 43 -17.87 -7.17 7.22
CA THR A 43 -16.56 -7.60 7.76
C THR A 43 -15.70 -6.40 8.13
N ASN A 44 -15.60 -5.41 7.24
CA ASN A 44 -14.87 -4.17 7.50
C ASN A 44 -15.43 -3.43 8.71
N ALA A 45 -16.75 -3.37 8.86
CA ALA A 45 -17.36 -2.73 10.00
C ALA A 45 -17.11 -3.47 11.32
N LEU A 46 -17.11 -4.81 11.30
CA LEU A 46 -16.71 -5.62 12.46
C LEU A 46 -15.24 -5.41 12.83
N ILE A 47 -14.35 -5.36 11.83
CA ILE A 47 -12.93 -5.04 12.03
C ILE A 47 -12.78 -3.66 12.67
N ALA A 48 -13.43 -2.64 12.12
CA ALA A 48 -13.35 -1.26 12.61
C ALA A 48 -13.79 -1.13 14.06
N VAL A 49 -14.92 -1.74 14.46
CA VAL A 49 -15.38 -1.67 15.85
C VAL A 49 -14.58 -2.56 16.81
N SER A 50 -13.90 -3.60 16.29
CA SER A 50 -13.08 -4.51 17.11
C SER A 50 -11.76 -3.86 17.55
N ARG A 51 -11.32 -2.79 16.90
CA ARG A 51 -10.10 -2.08 17.29
C ARG A 51 -10.27 -1.42 18.65
N GLN A 52 -9.33 -1.66 19.55
CA GLN A 52 -9.46 -1.25 20.96
C GLN A 52 -9.31 0.27 21.17
N GLN A 53 -8.66 0.99 20.25
CA GLN A 53 -8.44 2.44 20.30
C GLN A 53 -8.62 3.11 18.94
N GLU A 54 -9.00 4.39 18.96
CA GLU A 54 -8.98 5.23 17.76
C GLU A 54 -7.52 5.56 17.39
N GLN A 55 -6.92 4.65 16.64
CA GLN A 55 -5.54 4.74 16.22
C GLN A 55 -5.40 5.64 14.99
N TRP A 56 -4.57 6.68 15.10
CA TRP A 56 -4.25 7.57 13.99
C TRP A 56 -3.04 7.04 13.22
N LEU A 57 -3.18 7.03 11.90
CA LEU A 57 -2.09 6.91 10.96
C LEU A 57 -1.66 8.32 10.58
N VAL A 58 -0.48 8.71 11.03
CA VAL A 58 0.04 10.07 10.85
C VAL A 58 0.96 10.08 9.64
N PHE A 59 0.52 10.71 8.55
CA PHE A 59 1.31 10.88 7.34
C PHE A 59 2.06 12.20 7.41
N ILE A 60 3.38 12.15 7.28
CA ILE A 60 4.19 13.37 7.23
C ILE A 60 3.98 14.08 5.89
N GLU A 61 3.93 15.41 5.93
CA GLU A 61 3.90 16.28 4.76
C GLU A 61 4.82 17.49 4.95
N GLY A 62 5.24 18.07 3.82
CA GLY A 62 6.05 19.30 3.79
C GLY A 62 7.23 19.21 2.83
N HIS A 63 7.67 17.99 2.52
CA HIS A 63 8.86 17.72 1.72
C HIS A 63 8.55 17.01 0.40
N GLY A 64 7.27 16.91 0.02
CA GLY A 64 6.83 16.33 -1.25
C GLY A 64 6.31 14.89 -1.13
N GLU A 65 6.06 14.42 0.09
CA GLU A 65 5.54 13.08 0.36
C GLU A 65 4.23 12.81 -0.37
N ARG A 66 4.03 11.54 -0.73
CA ARG A 66 2.77 11.08 -1.32
C ARG A 66 1.65 11.18 -0.29
N SER A 67 0.57 11.87 -0.66
CA SER A 67 -0.56 12.12 0.23
C SER A 67 -1.64 11.04 0.10
N PRO A 68 -2.19 10.52 1.22
CA PRO A 68 -3.34 9.62 1.23
C PRO A 68 -4.68 10.34 0.98
N LEU A 69 -4.69 11.66 0.81
CA LEU A 69 -5.91 12.45 0.60
C LEU A 69 -6.01 13.06 -0.81
N HIS A 70 -4.92 13.05 -1.58
CA HIS A 70 -4.88 13.61 -2.93
C HIS A 70 -5.01 12.53 -4.01
N THR A 71 -5.74 12.83 -5.07
CA THR A 71 -6.13 11.86 -6.10
C THR A 71 -5.18 11.75 -7.29
N ALA A 72 -4.07 12.49 -7.31
CA ALA A 72 -3.11 12.39 -8.41
C ALA A 72 -2.48 10.98 -8.46
N ASN A 73 -2.05 10.55 -9.65
CA ASN A 73 -1.58 9.18 -9.88
C ASN A 73 -0.43 8.73 -8.97
N TYR A 74 0.47 9.64 -8.61
CA TYR A 74 1.59 9.38 -7.71
C TYR A 74 1.22 9.43 -6.22
N ASN A 75 0.01 9.88 -5.86
CA ASN A 75 -0.46 9.95 -4.47
C ASN A 75 -1.12 8.63 -4.04
N LEU A 76 -1.53 8.54 -2.77
CA LEU A 76 -1.96 7.31 -2.10
C LEU A 76 -3.47 7.28 -1.78
N SER A 77 -4.30 8.10 -2.43
CA SER A 77 -5.73 8.21 -2.04
C SER A 77 -6.50 6.90 -2.06
N VAL A 78 -6.23 6.01 -3.02
CA VAL A 78 -6.89 4.70 -3.08
C VAL A 78 -6.53 3.87 -1.85
N TRP A 79 -5.25 3.86 -1.47
CA TRP A 79 -4.80 3.21 -0.24
C TRP A 79 -5.43 3.85 1.00
N GLY A 80 -5.44 5.18 1.07
CA GLY A 80 -6.01 5.95 2.16
C GLY A 80 -7.49 5.63 2.38
N GLU A 81 -8.27 5.50 1.31
CA GLU A 81 -9.67 5.07 1.40
C GLU A 81 -9.81 3.62 1.86
N GLN A 82 -8.95 2.70 1.41
CA GLN A 82 -8.94 1.33 1.92
C GLN A 82 -8.61 1.28 3.42
N LEU A 83 -7.63 2.06 3.88
CA LEU A 83 -7.28 2.16 5.30
C LEU A 83 -8.44 2.71 6.14
N LYS A 84 -9.12 3.77 5.67
CA LYS A 84 -10.32 4.30 6.33
C LYS A 84 -11.43 3.27 6.41
N GLN A 85 -11.68 2.52 5.34
CA GLN A 85 -12.65 1.43 5.33
C GLN A 85 -12.30 0.31 6.34
N LYS A 86 -11.00 0.13 6.65
CA LYS A 86 -10.51 -0.80 7.70
C LYS A 86 -10.52 -0.20 9.12
N GLY A 87 -11.10 0.99 9.28
CA GLY A 87 -11.29 1.66 10.58
C GLY A 87 -10.12 2.54 11.02
N PHE A 88 -9.10 2.75 10.19
CA PHE A 88 -8.02 3.69 10.51
C PHE A 88 -8.47 5.14 10.34
N LYS A 89 -8.00 6.01 11.23
CA LYS A 89 -8.09 7.46 11.03
C LYS A 89 -6.78 7.95 10.43
N ILE A 90 -6.86 8.82 9.43
CA ILE A 90 -5.69 9.38 8.75
C ILE A 90 -5.56 10.84 9.15
N GLN A 91 -4.36 11.24 9.55
CA GLN A 91 -4.01 12.61 9.89
C GLN A 91 -2.76 13.01 9.09
N LEU A 92 -2.82 14.16 8.42
CA LEU A 92 -1.62 14.76 7.83
C LEU A 92 -0.92 15.61 8.91
N LEU A 93 0.41 15.59 8.91
CA LEU A 93 1.22 16.33 9.86
C LEU A 93 2.43 16.99 9.18
N ASN A 94 2.42 18.31 9.16
CA ASN A 94 3.59 19.11 8.85
C ASN A 94 4.38 19.41 10.13
N LEU A 95 5.61 18.92 10.24
CA LEU A 95 6.43 19.05 11.47
C LEU A 95 6.94 20.48 11.72
N VAL A 96 7.03 21.31 10.67
CA VAL A 96 7.38 22.73 10.81
C VAL A 96 6.23 23.51 11.45
N GLU A 97 5.00 23.21 11.05
CA GLU A 97 3.80 23.87 11.60
C GLU A 97 3.40 23.30 12.97
N HIS A 98 3.52 21.98 13.13
CA HIS A 98 3.14 21.24 14.33
C HIS A 98 4.21 20.22 14.70
N SER A 99 5.12 20.62 15.58
CA SER A 99 6.30 19.83 15.99
C SER A 99 6.00 18.70 16.99
N GLN A 100 4.74 18.27 17.11
CA GLN A 100 4.32 17.25 18.07
C GLN A 100 3.49 16.18 17.37
N ILE A 101 3.94 14.94 17.47
CA ILE A 101 3.19 13.78 17.00
C ILE A 101 2.10 13.45 18.05
N PRO A 102 0.82 13.29 17.66
CA PRO A 102 -0.26 12.96 18.59
C PRO A 102 -0.01 11.67 19.38
N ALA A 103 -0.36 11.65 20.66
CA ALA A 103 -0.11 10.49 21.53
C ALA A 103 -0.90 9.22 21.15
N ASN A 104 -2.00 9.36 20.39
CA ASN A 104 -2.80 8.23 19.89
C ASN A 104 -2.38 7.76 18.48
N THR A 105 -1.16 8.11 18.06
CA THR A 105 -0.58 7.67 16.79
C THR A 105 -0.22 6.19 16.87
N ALA A 106 -0.82 5.37 16.01
CA ALA A 106 -0.43 3.97 15.88
C ALA A 106 0.83 3.79 15.05
N ALA A 107 1.01 4.60 14.01
CA ALA A 107 2.23 4.64 13.22
C ALA A 107 2.37 6.00 12.53
N VAL A 108 3.62 6.45 12.40
CA VAL A 108 4.00 7.53 11.50
C VAL A 108 4.33 6.93 10.12
N ILE A 109 3.97 7.64 9.06
CA ILE A 109 4.22 7.24 7.68
C ILE A 109 5.02 8.34 6.99
N ILE A 110 6.22 7.98 6.53
CA ILE A 110 7.05 8.82 5.65
C ILE A 110 6.94 8.21 4.26
N ALA A 111 6.16 8.83 3.38
CA ALA A 111 5.83 8.30 2.07
C ALA A 111 6.69 8.95 0.96
N SER A 112 7.99 8.62 0.96
CA SER A 112 8.99 9.06 -0.03
C SER A 112 9.10 10.58 -0.19
N SER A 113 9.83 11.23 0.71
CA SER A 113 10.09 12.67 0.64
C SER A 113 10.87 13.06 -0.62
N GLU A 114 10.52 14.16 -1.28
CA GLU A 114 11.22 14.64 -2.47
C GLU A 114 12.26 15.73 -2.17
N ARG A 115 12.27 16.25 -0.94
CA ARG A 115 13.10 17.38 -0.49
C ARG A 115 13.81 17.08 0.82
N GLU A 116 14.87 17.85 1.06
CA GLU A 116 15.64 17.83 2.30
C GLU A 116 14.79 18.22 3.51
N TRP A 117 14.98 17.48 4.60
CA TRP A 117 14.39 17.75 5.90
C TRP A 117 15.30 18.63 6.74
N LEU A 118 14.72 19.45 7.62
CA LEU A 118 15.48 20.18 8.63
C LEU A 118 15.94 19.22 9.73
N ALA A 119 17.14 19.46 10.28
CA ALA A 119 17.69 18.64 11.36
C ALA A 119 16.73 18.50 12.55
N GLY A 120 16.03 19.57 12.93
CA GLY A 120 15.04 19.53 14.01
C GLY A 120 13.81 18.65 13.71
N GLU A 121 13.41 18.52 12.44
CA GLU A 121 12.32 17.61 12.04
C GLU A 121 12.77 16.15 12.15
N ILE A 122 14.00 15.88 11.70
CA ILE A 122 14.59 14.55 11.84
C ILE A 122 14.71 14.17 13.32
N ASP A 123 15.18 15.08 14.18
CA ASP A 123 15.27 14.84 15.62
C ASP A 123 13.90 14.52 16.26
N ILE A 124 12.80 15.12 15.78
CA ILE A 124 11.45 14.78 16.25
C ILE A 124 11.10 13.33 15.90
N ILE A 125 11.35 12.88 14.67
CA ILE A 125 11.10 11.49 14.26
C ILE A 125 11.99 10.51 15.04
N LYS A 126 13.27 10.86 15.21
CA LYS A 126 14.23 10.05 15.96
C LYS A 126 13.82 9.87 17.42
N ASN A 127 13.35 10.94 18.07
CA ASN A 127 12.81 10.90 19.42
C ASN A 127 11.52 10.09 19.50
N TYR A 128 10.60 10.26 18.54
CA TYR A 128 9.38 9.45 18.46
C TYR A 128 9.68 7.94 18.39
N ILE A 129 10.70 7.54 17.63
CA ILE A 129 11.17 6.15 17.57
C ILE A 129 11.82 5.74 18.89
N ALA A 130 12.66 6.58 19.49
CA ALA A 130 13.27 6.27 20.79
C ALA A 130 12.23 6.09 21.90
N ASP A 131 11.08 6.76 21.80
CA ASP A 131 9.94 6.65 22.72
C ASP A 131 9.02 5.45 22.41
N GLY A 132 9.41 4.53 21.53
CA GLY A 132 8.64 3.32 21.21
C GLY A 132 7.64 3.47 20.06
N GLY A 133 7.71 4.57 19.29
CA GLY A 133 6.83 4.84 18.16
C GLY A 133 7.04 3.90 16.97
N ASN A 134 5.95 3.56 16.27
CA ASN A 134 6.00 2.71 15.08
C ASN A 134 6.11 3.53 13.79
N LEU A 135 6.84 3.03 12.81
CA LEU A 135 7.12 3.76 11.57
C LEU A 135 6.90 2.89 10.33
N LEU A 136 6.23 3.43 9.32
CA LEU A 136 6.38 3.00 7.94
C LEU A 136 7.22 4.03 7.19
N TRP A 137 8.37 3.61 6.67
CA TRP A 137 9.20 4.44 5.81
C TRP A 137 9.24 3.86 4.40
N LEU A 138 8.62 4.59 3.47
CA LEU A 138 8.73 4.34 2.04
C LEU A 138 9.80 5.27 1.48
N SER A 139 10.70 4.72 0.68
CA SER A 139 11.87 5.43 0.17
C SER A 139 12.02 5.23 -1.33
N GLU A 140 12.82 6.09 -1.97
CA GLU A 140 13.19 6.00 -3.38
C GLU A 140 14.72 6.06 -3.49
N PRO A 141 15.32 5.59 -4.61
CA PRO A 141 16.76 5.63 -4.83
C PRO A 141 17.43 7.00 -4.59
N GLU A 142 16.75 8.11 -4.91
CA GLU A 142 17.31 9.47 -4.80
C GLU A 142 16.88 10.22 -3.53
N SER A 143 15.78 9.81 -2.88
CA SER A 143 15.24 10.51 -1.70
C SER A 143 15.83 10.01 -0.38
N ASN A 144 16.32 8.78 -0.33
CA ASN A 144 16.86 8.15 0.88
C ASN A 144 17.94 9.00 1.59
N ARG A 145 18.72 9.77 0.82
CA ARG A 145 19.80 10.64 1.31
C ARG A 145 19.34 11.77 2.24
N TYR A 146 18.06 12.16 2.19
CA TYR A 146 17.52 13.22 3.03
C TYR A 146 17.32 12.78 4.48
N LEU A 147 17.31 11.46 4.73
CA LEU A 147 17.05 10.86 6.03
C LEU A 147 18.17 9.88 6.44
N THR A 148 19.41 10.09 5.99
CA THR A 148 20.55 9.23 6.32
C THR A 148 20.75 9.08 7.84
N SER A 149 20.60 10.17 8.61
CA SER A 149 20.76 10.10 10.07
C SER A 149 19.65 9.33 10.79
N LEU A 150 18.50 9.13 10.13
CA LEU A 150 17.44 8.23 10.59
C LEU A 150 17.78 6.78 10.24
N ALA A 151 18.28 6.53 9.02
CA ALA A 151 18.75 5.20 8.60
C ALA A 151 19.88 4.68 9.51
N GLU A 152 20.83 5.55 9.87
CA GLU A 152 21.91 5.25 10.81
C GLU A 152 21.38 4.85 12.21
N GLN A 153 20.36 5.53 12.73
CA GLN A 153 19.73 5.14 14.01
C GLN A 153 19.07 3.77 13.93
N LEU A 154 18.47 3.44 12.78
CA LEU A 154 17.77 2.18 12.55
C LEU A 154 18.70 1.04 12.12
N GLY A 155 19.99 1.30 11.87
CA GLY A 155 20.94 0.29 11.42
C GLY A 155 20.68 -0.23 10.01
N ILE A 156 20.20 0.66 9.12
CA ILE A 156 19.85 0.36 7.74
C ILE A 156 20.70 1.19 6.81
N GLU A 157 21.19 0.55 5.74
CA GLU A 157 21.89 1.21 4.64
C GLU A 157 21.13 0.97 3.33
N PHE A 158 21.05 2.00 2.49
CA PHE A 158 20.47 1.92 1.17
C PHE A 158 21.57 1.61 0.17
N ILE A 159 21.43 0.50 -0.54
CA ILE A 159 22.38 0.09 -1.58
C ILE A 159 22.25 1.07 -2.76
N PRO A 160 23.32 1.77 -3.16
CA PRO A 160 23.24 2.80 -4.19
C PRO A 160 22.72 2.27 -5.53
N GLY A 161 21.73 2.94 -6.08
CA GLY A 161 21.19 2.67 -7.41
C GLY A 161 19.72 2.24 -7.43
N THR A 162 19.28 1.86 -8.62
CA THR A 162 17.95 1.32 -8.88
C THR A 162 18.05 -0.17 -9.17
N VAL A 163 17.20 -0.96 -8.55
CA VAL A 163 17.16 -2.41 -8.75
C VAL A 163 16.59 -2.73 -10.14
N ILE A 164 17.30 -3.59 -10.86
CA ILE A 164 16.94 -4.07 -12.18
C ILE A 164 16.58 -5.55 -12.08
N ASP A 165 15.40 -5.89 -12.59
CA ASP A 165 14.85 -7.23 -12.64
C ASP A 165 14.56 -7.65 -14.10
N PRO A 166 15.41 -8.51 -14.70
CA PRO A 166 15.18 -8.99 -16.05
C PRO A 166 13.97 -9.93 -16.15
N ASN A 167 13.40 -10.40 -15.03
CA ASN A 167 12.24 -11.29 -15.03
C ASN A 167 10.93 -10.55 -15.26
N ALA A 168 10.90 -9.22 -15.17
CA ALA A 168 9.73 -8.38 -15.45
C ALA A 168 9.13 -8.66 -16.85
N GLU A 169 9.98 -8.94 -17.83
CA GLU A 169 9.59 -9.27 -19.21
C GLU A 169 8.72 -10.54 -19.27
N MET A 170 8.89 -11.49 -18.35
CA MET A 170 8.07 -12.71 -18.28
C MET A 170 6.59 -12.41 -17.98
N LEU A 171 6.30 -11.27 -17.35
CA LEU A 171 4.94 -10.76 -17.12
C LEU A 171 4.48 -9.75 -18.19
N GLY A 172 5.25 -9.59 -19.27
CA GLY A 172 4.96 -8.62 -20.33
C GLY A 172 5.32 -7.18 -19.98
N ILE A 173 6.08 -6.96 -18.91
CA ILE A 173 6.57 -5.63 -18.52
C ILE A 173 7.92 -5.41 -19.21
N SER A 174 7.96 -4.51 -20.18
CA SER A 174 9.15 -4.27 -20.99
C SER A 174 10.25 -3.49 -20.28
N ASP A 175 9.91 -2.84 -19.16
CA ASP A 175 10.83 -2.04 -18.37
C ASP A 175 11.37 -2.88 -17.21
N PRO A 176 12.67 -3.21 -17.19
CA PRO A 176 13.27 -4.06 -16.16
C PRO A 176 13.48 -3.30 -14.84
N GLN A 177 13.12 -2.03 -14.73
CA GLN A 177 13.09 -1.31 -13.46
C GLN A 177 11.87 -1.69 -12.59
N PHE A 178 10.95 -2.52 -13.10
CA PHE A 178 9.84 -3.09 -12.35
C PHE A 178 10.27 -4.39 -11.69
N VAL A 179 10.55 -4.33 -10.39
CA VAL A 179 11.00 -5.50 -9.64
C VAL A 179 9.81 -6.33 -9.18
N LEU A 180 9.89 -7.64 -9.40
CA LEU A 180 8.85 -8.59 -9.02
C LEU A 180 9.26 -9.31 -7.74
N ILE A 181 8.46 -9.21 -6.68
CA ILE A 181 8.66 -10.00 -5.47
C ILE A 181 7.66 -11.15 -5.43
N THR A 182 8.21 -12.34 -5.30
CA THR A 182 7.48 -13.61 -5.17
C THR A 182 7.90 -14.38 -3.92
N ASP A 183 9.00 -13.97 -3.28
CA ASP A 183 9.56 -14.59 -2.09
C ASP A 183 9.46 -13.62 -0.92
N TYR A 184 8.65 -14.00 0.06
CA TYR A 184 8.38 -13.21 1.25
C TYR A 184 8.86 -13.96 2.48
N ALA A 185 9.33 -13.22 3.48
CA ALA A 185 9.63 -13.83 4.78
C ALA A 185 8.41 -14.56 5.36
N ASN A 186 8.68 -15.63 6.11
CA ASN A 186 7.66 -16.32 6.90
C ASN A 186 7.23 -15.44 8.10
N HIS A 187 6.37 -14.47 7.80
CA HIS A 187 5.85 -13.47 8.72
C HIS A 187 4.39 -13.19 8.37
N PRO A 188 3.52 -12.81 9.33
CA PRO A 188 2.10 -12.55 9.05
C PRO A 188 1.86 -11.63 7.84
N VAL A 189 2.66 -10.57 7.69
CA VAL A 189 2.60 -9.66 6.52
C VAL A 189 2.91 -10.38 5.20
N GLY A 190 3.95 -11.21 5.18
CA GLY A 190 4.32 -12.00 4.00
C GLY A 190 3.27 -13.06 3.66
N VAL A 191 2.74 -13.74 4.69
CA VAL A 191 1.68 -14.77 4.54
C VAL A 191 0.36 -14.17 4.03
N ALA A 192 0.02 -12.95 4.45
CA ALA A 192 -1.15 -12.24 3.94
C ALA A 192 -1.01 -11.80 2.47
N THR A 193 0.22 -11.72 1.96
CA THR A 193 0.53 -11.31 0.58
C THR A 193 0.51 -12.53 -0.34
N SER A 194 -0.68 -12.86 -0.85
CA SER A 194 -0.94 -14.14 -1.55
C SER A 194 -0.45 -14.22 -3.00
N GLY A 195 0.09 -13.14 -3.57
CA GLY A 195 0.50 -13.06 -4.97
C GLY A 195 1.80 -12.28 -5.19
N VAL A 196 2.10 -11.96 -6.44
CA VAL A 196 3.29 -11.17 -6.83
C VAL A 196 3.06 -9.70 -6.46
N THR A 197 4.02 -9.05 -5.80
CA THR A 197 4.05 -7.60 -5.65
C THR A 197 5.03 -6.99 -6.63
N ILE A 198 4.72 -5.80 -7.13
CA ILE A 198 5.46 -5.12 -8.19
C ILE A 198 5.93 -3.76 -7.68
N PHE A 199 7.24 -3.53 -7.74
CA PHE A 199 7.90 -2.33 -7.25
C PHE A 199 8.62 -1.60 -8.38
N PRO A 200 8.07 -0.52 -8.93
CA PRO A 200 8.78 0.32 -9.90
C PRO A 200 9.95 1.07 -9.26
N GLN A 201 11.11 1.05 -9.93
CA GLN A 201 12.28 1.87 -9.59
C GLN A 201 12.77 1.72 -8.13
N ALA A 202 12.66 0.51 -7.57
CA ALA A 202 13.02 0.27 -6.19
C ALA A 202 14.52 0.47 -5.88
N VAL A 203 14.82 0.84 -4.64
CA VAL A 203 16.15 0.82 -4.03
C VAL A 203 16.28 -0.38 -3.10
N ALA A 204 17.47 -1.00 -3.08
CA ALA A 204 17.74 -2.10 -2.16
C ALA A 204 18.25 -1.61 -0.81
N LEU A 205 18.07 -2.45 0.22
CA LEU A 205 18.38 -2.18 1.61
C LEU A 205 19.28 -3.28 2.16
N GLU A 206 20.11 -2.95 3.14
CA GLU A 206 20.83 -3.91 3.95
C GLU A 206 20.88 -3.49 5.43
N SER A 207 20.94 -4.46 6.32
CA SER A 207 21.15 -4.23 7.75
C SER A 207 22.65 -4.10 8.05
N THR A 208 23.05 -3.04 8.74
CA THR A 208 24.47 -2.74 9.02
C THR A 208 24.92 -3.11 10.43
N ILE A 209 23.99 -3.43 11.33
CA ILE A 209 24.30 -3.64 12.75
C ILE A 209 24.11 -5.11 13.13
N GLU A 210 25.19 -5.79 13.49
CA GLU A 210 25.16 -7.17 14.00
C GLU A 210 24.80 -7.26 15.50
N ASN A 211 24.87 -6.14 16.25
CA ASN A 211 24.55 -6.04 17.69
C ASN A 211 23.68 -4.81 17.99
N SER A 212 22.45 -4.77 17.47
CA SER A 212 21.45 -3.79 17.89
C SER A 212 20.41 -4.47 18.78
N ASP A 213 19.64 -3.66 19.48
CA ASP A 213 18.45 -4.14 20.20
C ASP A 213 17.30 -4.49 19.24
N TRP A 214 17.45 -4.18 17.95
CA TRP A 214 16.48 -4.46 16.90
C TRP A 214 16.67 -5.86 16.30
N GLN A 215 15.55 -6.56 16.09
CA GLN A 215 15.50 -7.75 15.25
C GLN A 215 15.17 -7.33 13.82
N PHE A 216 16.04 -7.68 12.87
CA PHE A 216 15.83 -7.40 11.45
C PHE A 216 15.31 -8.63 10.72
N LEU A 217 14.21 -8.46 10.01
CA LEU A 217 13.65 -9.47 9.13
C LEU A 217 13.56 -8.93 7.69
N PRO A 218 14.32 -9.48 6.73
CA PRO A 218 14.17 -9.11 5.32
C PRO A 218 12.84 -9.65 4.79
N LEU A 219 11.85 -8.77 4.64
CA LEU A 219 10.49 -9.15 4.23
C LEU A 219 10.40 -9.45 2.73
N LEU A 220 11.06 -8.62 1.92
CA LEU A 220 10.96 -8.64 0.45
C LEU A 220 12.33 -8.98 -0.12
N THR A 221 12.46 -10.15 -0.73
CA THR A 221 13.73 -10.60 -1.33
C THR A 221 13.55 -10.80 -2.83
N THR A 222 14.45 -10.21 -3.62
CA THR A 222 14.44 -10.34 -5.08
C THR A 222 14.93 -11.72 -5.51
N GLN A 223 14.71 -12.06 -6.78
CA GLN A 223 15.35 -13.24 -7.38
C GLN A 223 16.87 -13.05 -7.47
N SER A 224 17.61 -14.15 -7.63
CA SER A 224 19.07 -14.16 -7.66
C SER A 224 19.72 -13.46 -8.87
N ASN A 225 18.97 -13.27 -9.96
CA ASN A 225 19.46 -12.68 -11.21
C ASN A 225 19.15 -11.17 -11.33
N THR A 226 18.72 -10.53 -10.25
CA THR A 226 18.57 -9.07 -10.18
C THR A 226 19.90 -8.41 -9.77
N TRP A 227 20.00 -7.10 -9.94
CA TRP A 227 21.12 -6.30 -9.45
C TRP A 227 20.71 -4.86 -9.20
N SER A 228 21.45 -4.14 -8.36
CA SER A 228 21.32 -2.69 -8.21
C SER A 228 22.23 -1.99 -9.21
N LYS A 229 21.65 -1.14 -10.06
CA LYS A 229 22.34 -0.34 -11.08
C LYS A 229 22.62 1.04 -10.52
N THR A 230 23.88 1.34 -10.21
CA THR A 230 24.27 2.58 -9.53
C THR A 230 24.29 3.80 -10.43
N ASN A 231 24.62 3.65 -11.71
CA ASN A 231 24.60 4.75 -12.67
C ASN A 231 23.16 5.07 -13.08
N SER A 232 22.77 6.36 -13.09
CA SER A 232 21.40 6.78 -13.44
C SER A 232 20.95 6.17 -14.76
N VAL A 233 19.85 5.40 -14.70
CA VAL A 233 19.21 4.78 -15.87
C VAL A 233 18.87 5.83 -16.95
N GLU A 234 18.50 7.05 -16.53
CA GLU A 234 18.19 8.18 -17.40
C GLU A 234 19.39 8.67 -18.25
N GLN A 235 20.62 8.40 -17.83
CA GLN A 235 21.84 8.83 -18.52
C GLN A 235 22.34 7.80 -19.55
N GLN A 236 21.72 6.60 -19.62
CA GLN A 236 22.09 5.59 -20.60
C GLN A 236 21.36 5.81 -21.93
N THR A 237 22.14 6.22 -22.95
CA THR A 237 21.65 6.39 -24.34
C THR A 237 21.33 5.09 -25.06
N ASP A 238 21.79 3.95 -24.52
CA ASP A 238 21.49 2.62 -25.02
C ASP A 238 20.50 1.96 -24.07
N ARG A 239 19.34 1.54 -24.57
CA ARG A 239 18.20 1.00 -23.76
C ARG A 239 18.50 -0.37 -23.13
N THR A 240 19.74 -0.81 -23.13
CA THR A 240 20.15 -2.12 -22.63
C THR A 240 20.78 -1.98 -21.25
N LEU A 241 19.94 -2.08 -20.22
CA LEU A 241 20.38 -2.15 -18.82
C LEU A 241 21.11 -3.47 -18.60
N THR A 242 22.43 -3.45 -18.66
CA THR A 242 23.30 -4.61 -18.45
C THR A 242 24.10 -4.47 -17.16
N PHE A 243 24.40 -5.60 -16.51
CA PHE A 243 25.19 -5.63 -15.28
C PHE A 243 26.66 -5.28 -15.53
N GLU A 244 27.20 -4.35 -14.75
CA GLU A 244 28.58 -3.88 -14.78
C GLU A 244 29.34 -4.32 -13.52
N LEU A 245 30.27 -5.27 -13.70
CA LEU A 245 31.07 -5.81 -12.60
C LEU A 245 31.98 -4.72 -11.98
N GLY A 246 31.91 -4.58 -10.66
CA GLY A 246 32.72 -3.63 -9.89
C GLY A 246 32.07 -2.25 -9.70
N THR A 247 30.91 -2.02 -10.31
CA THR A 247 30.06 -0.85 -10.05
C THR A 247 28.69 -1.24 -9.53
N ASP A 248 28.05 -2.24 -10.16
CA ASP A 248 26.72 -2.69 -9.81
C ASP A 248 26.77 -3.75 -8.69
N THR A 249 25.71 -3.81 -7.87
CA THR A 249 25.60 -4.79 -6.77
C THR A 249 24.73 -5.96 -7.20
N ALA A 250 25.29 -7.16 -7.25
CA ALA A 250 24.57 -8.36 -7.65
C ALA A 250 23.59 -8.83 -6.56
N GLY A 251 22.44 -9.37 -6.97
CA GLY A 251 21.46 -9.95 -6.07
C GLY A 251 21.79 -11.36 -5.56
N PRO A 252 20.88 -11.95 -4.76
CA PRO A 252 19.59 -11.41 -4.36
C PRO A 252 19.73 -10.18 -3.46
N LEU A 253 18.79 -9.24 -3.59
CA LEU A 253 18.73 -7.99 -2.83
C LEU A 253 17.47 -7.96 -1.98
N HIS A 254 17.47 -7.15 -0.93
CA HIS A 254 16.29 -6.93 -0.09
C HIS A 254 15.67 -5.58 -0.42
N LEU A 255 14.35 -5.55 -0.68
CA LEU A 255 13.61 -4.31 -0.93
C LEU A 255 12.84 -3.82 0.29
N GLY A 256 12.76 -4.63 1.34
CA GLY A 256 12.00 -4.25 2.52
C GLY A 256 12.41 -5.02 3.76
N TYR A 257 12.47 -4.32 4.88
CA TYR A 257 12.79 -4.86 6.20
C TYR A 257 11.66 -4.57 7.18
N LEU A 258 11.40 -5.55 8.05
CA LEU A 258 10.65 -5.38 9.28
C LEU A 258 11.64 -5.38 10.44
N LEU A 259 11.51 -4.39 11.31
CA LEU A 259 12.32 -4.20 12.49
C LEU A 259 11.40 -4.32 13.70
N THR A 260 11.78 -5.13 14.69
CA THR A 260 11.08 -5.20 15.97
C THR A 260 12.03 -4.98 17.14
N HIS A 261 11.53 -4.30 18.17
CA HIS A 261 12.24 -4.07 19.42
C HIS A 261 11.29 -4.39 20.58
N ILE A 262 11.75 -5.20 21.51
CA ILE A 262 10.99 -5.54 22.72
C ILE A 262 11.54 -4.66 23.85
N ASP A 263 10.68 -3.84 24.44
CA ASP A 263 11.04 -3.01 25.59
C ASP A 263 11.09 -3.87 26.86
N ASP A 264 12.29 -4.33 27.23
CA ASP A 264 12.52 -5.17 28.42
C ASP A 264 12.21 -4.46 29.75
N ASP A 265 12.09 -3.12 29.78
CA ASP A 265 11.88 -2.34 31.01
C ASP A 265 10.40 -2.23 31.43
N ASN A 266 9.44 -2.56 30.56
CA ASN A 266 7.99 -2.49 30.83
C ASN A 266 7.35 -3.88 30.99
N SER A 267 7.71 -4.59 32.06
CA SER A 267 7.23 -5.96 32.38
C SER A 267 5.70 -6.13 32.57
N GLU A 268 4.90 -5.08 32.42
CA GLU A 268 3.42 -5.14 32.49
C GLU A 268 2.73 -5.06 31.12
N ASN A 269 3.43 -4.67 30.05
CA ASN A 269 2.93 -4.69 28.67
C ASN A 269 4.04 -5.20 27.75
N ASP A 270 3.91 -6.43 27.25
CA ASP A 270 4.74 -7.00 26.17
C ASP A 270 4.53 -6.26 24.82
N SER A 271 4.55 -4.92 24.80
CA SER A 271 4.33 -4.14 23.59
C SER A 271 5.61 -4.10 22.76
N GLU A 272 5.60 -4.87 21.69
CA GLU A 272 6.65 -4.87 20.67
C GLU A 272 6.56 -3.59 19.82
N GLN A 273 7.64 -2.82 19.75
CA GLN A 273 7.79 -1.70 18.82
C GLN A 273 8.09 -2.24 17.42
N ARG A 274 7.50 -1.63 16.40
CA ARG A 274 7.49 -2.14 15.02
C ARG A 274 7.82 -1.05 14.02
N ILE A 275 8.77 -1.33 13.12
CA ILE A 275 9.15 -0.45 12.03
C ILE A 275 9.19 -1.26 10.73
N ALA A 276 8.65 -0.69 9.65
CA ALA A 276 8.75 -1.23 8.31
C ALA A 276 9.43 -0.22 7.40
N ILE A 277 10.42 -0.65 6.63
CA ILE A 277 11.12 0.18 5.65
C ILE A 277 11.02 -0.53 4.31
N ILE A 278 10.46 0.14 3.31
CA ILE A 278 10.31 -0.37 1.95
C ILE A 278 11.03 0.58 0.99
N GLY A 279 11.91 0.03 0.17
CA GLY A 279 12.70 0.76 -0.82
C GLY A 279 11.92 1.11 -2.10
N ASP A 280 10.62 1.37 -1.99
CA ASP A 280 9.79 1.92 -3.05
C ASP A 280 8.50 2.47 -2.40
N GLY A 281 8.10 3.70 -2.73
CA GLY A 281 6.81 4.25 -2.31
C GLY A 281 5.76 4.26 -3.41
N ASP A 282 6.14 4.06 -4.67
CA ASP A 282 5.23 4.03 -5.81
C ASP A 282 4.35 2.79 -5.83
N PHE A 283 4.77 1.64 -5.27
CA PHE A 283 3.93 0.44 -5.23
C PHE A 283 2.54 0.65 -4.59
N LEU A 284 2.41 1.63 -3.68
CA LEU A 284 1.13 2.03 -3.05
C LEU A 284 0.45 3.23 -3.71
N SER A 285 1.08 3.83 -4.73
CA SER A 285 0.48 4.91 -5.49
C SER A 285 -0.81 4.48 -6.16
N ASN A 286 -1.67 5.45 -6.47
CA ASN A 286 -2.91 5.21 -7.21
C ASN A 286 -2.64 4.50 -8.57
N THR A 287 -1.45 4.67 -9.14
CA THR A 287 -1.02 3.99 -10.38
C THR A 287 -0.80 2.49 -10.18
N TYR A 288 -0.15 2.09 -9.09
CA TYR A 288 0.41 0.74 -8.94
C TYR A 288 -0.24 -0.09 -7.84
N ILE A 289 -1.08 0.48 -6.99
CA ILE A 289 -1.73 -0.25 -5.88
C ILE A 289 -2.63 -1.40 -6.35
N GLY A 290 -3.19 -1.29 -7.56
CA GLY A 290 -4.00 -2.34 -8.18
C GLY A 290 -3.19 -3.49 -8.80
N ASN A 291 -1.86 -3.40 -8.81
CA ASN A 291 -1.01 -4.42 -9.38
C ASN A 291 -0.77 -5.56 -8.42
N GLY A 292 -0.98 -6.79 -8.91
CA GLY A 292 -0.65 -8.00 -8.17
C GLY A 292 -1.26 -8.00 -6.77
N SER A 293 -0.40 -8.12 -5.75
CA SER A 293 -0.79 -8.09 -4.33
C SER A 293 -0.29 -6.85 -3.57
N ASN A 294 -0.07 -5.73 -4.27
CA ASN A 294 0.45 -4.49 -3.65
C ASN A 294 -0.49 -3.95 -2.56
N LEU A 295 -1.81 -3.98 -2.79
CA LEU A 295 -2.79 -3.56 -1.80
C LEU A 295 -2.76 -4.46 -0.56
N GLU A 296 -2.71 -5.79 -0.73
CA GLU A 296 -2.65 -6.75 0.37
C GLU A 296 -1.40 -6.53 1.23
N LEU A 297 -0.24 -6.33 0.59
CA LEU A 297 1.00 -6.01 1.29
C LEU A 297 0.87 -4.70 2.09
N GLY A 298 0.37 -3.64 1.47
CA GLY A 298 0.17 -2.34 2.12
C GLY A 298 -0.79 -2.39 3.31
N ILE A 299 -1.89 -3.13 3.20
CA ILE A 299 -2.83 -3.34 4.31
C ILE A 299 -2.22 -4.23 5.40
N GLY A 300 -1.48 -5.27 5.02
CA GLY A 300 -0.77 -6.15 5.95
C GLY A 300 0.24 -5.38 6.80
N LEU A 301 1.06 -4.52 6.17
CA LEU A 301 2.02 -3.65 6.84
C LEU A 301 1.34 -2.75 7.87
N MET A 302 0.23 -2.09 7.52
CA MET A 302 -0.44 -1.18 8.47
C MET A 302 -1.12 -1.88 9.63
N ASN A 303 -1.72 -3.05 9.40
CA ASN A 303 -2.29 -3.84 10.48
C ASN A 303 -1.22 -4.32 11.46
N TRP A 304 -0.06 -4.75 10.94
CA TRP A 304 1.08 -5.13 11.75
C TRP A 304 1.65 -3.95 12.55
N LEU A 305 1.88 -2.80 11.92
CA LEU A 305 2.36 -1.61 12.62
C LEU A 305 1.36 -1.09 13.67
N ALA A 306 0.07 -1.31 13.48
CA ALA A 306 -0.96 -0.91 14.44
C ALA A 306 -1.11 -1.86 15.65
N GLY A 307 -0.34 -2.96 15.70
CA GLY A 307 -0.42 -3.95 16.78
C GLY A 307 -1.59 -4.93 16.66
N ASP A 308 -2.23 -5.01 15.50
CA ASP A 308 -3.47 -5.76 15.28
C ASP A 308 -3.18 -7.08 14.52
N ASP A 309 -2.31 -7.92 15.08
CA ASP A 309 -1.81 -9.14 14.40
C ASP A 309 -2.92 -10.11 14.00
N ASN A 310 -3.99 -10.18 14.81
CA ASN A 310 -5.15 -11.01 14.53
C ASN A 310 -5.93 -10.54 13.28
N LEU A 311 -5.81 -9.27 12.89
CA LEU A 311 -6.45 -8.69 11.71
C LEU A 311 -5.63 -8.88 10.42
N ILE A 312 -4.34 -9.23 10.52
CA ILE A 312 -3.47 -9.50 9.37
C ILE A 312 -3.93 -10.76 8.61
N ILE A 313 -4.53 -11.73 9.32
CA ILE A 313 -4.91 -13.04 8.76
C ILE A 313 -6.24 -12.96 7.96
N ILE A 314 -6.95 -11.83 7.98
CA ILE A 314 -8.20 -11.68 7.23
C ILE A 314 -7.89 -11.18 5.81
N PRO A 315 -8.03 -12.03 4.77
CA PRO A 315 -7.69 -11.64 3.41
C PRO A 315 -8.54 -10.45 2.98
N VAL A 316 -7.89 -9.44 2.38
CA VAL A 316 -8.59 -8.34 1.75
C VAL A 316 -9.34 -8.90 0.54
N LYS A 317 -10.68 -8.95 0.60
CA LYS A 317 -11.48 -9.20 -0.61
C LYS A 317 -11.42 -7.95 -1.47
N THR A 318 -10.51 -7.91 -2.43
CA THR A 318 -10.56 -6.93 -3.52
C THR A 318 -11.68 -7.35 -4.46
N THR A 319 -12.78 -6.60 -4.51
CA THR A 319 -13.56 -6.58 -5.75
C THR A 319 -12.69 -5.88 -6.76
N ILE A 320 -11.95 -6.66 -7.55
CA ILE A 320 -11.25 -6.14 -8.72
C ILE A 320 -12.34 -5.50 -9.56
N ASP A 321 -12.37 -4.18 -9.62
CA ASP A 321 -13.08 -3.51 -10.70
C ASP A 321 -12.31 -3.94 -11.93
N ASN A 322 -12.87 -4.90 -12.68
CA ASN A 322 -12.21 -5.49 -13.83
C ASN A 322 -12.05 -4.39 -14.88
N GLN A 323 -10.95 -3.64 -14.80
CA GLN A 323 -10.55 -2.72 -15.84
C GLN A 323 -10.09 -3.58 -17.00
N LEU A 324 -10.90 -3.56 -18.06
CA LEU A 324 -10.63 -4.29 -19.27
C LEU A 324 -9.53 -3.52 -20.04
N GLU A 325 -8.27 -3.84 -19.77
CA GLU A 325 -7.11 -3.35 -20.50
C GLU A 325 -7.11 -3.96 -21.92
N LEU A 326 -7.82 -3.30 -22.84
CA LEU A 326 -7.90 -3.73 -24.24
C LEU A 326 -6.80 -3.06 -25.05
N THR A 327 -5.99 -3.87 -25.72
CA THR A 327 -5.06 -3.35 -26.75
C THR A 327 -5.82 -2.54 -27.80
N GLN A 328 -5.15 -1.60 -28.46
CA GLN A 328 -5.77 -0.76 -29.48
C GLN A 328 -6.46 -1.59 -30.59
N MET A 329 -5.90 -2.75 -30.92
CA MET A 329 -6.50 -3.70 -31.87
C MET A 329 -7.75 -4.39 -31.33
N GLN A 330 -7.74 -4.85 -30.07
CA GLN A 330 -8.92 -5.47 -29.45
C GLN A 330 -10.07 -4.45 -29.31
N SER A 331 -9.76 -3.22 -28.90
CA SER A 331 -10.72 -2.11 -28.84
C SER A 331 -11.33 -1.80 -30.21
N LEU A 332 -10.52 -1.82 -31.27
CA LEU A 332 -11.00 -1.62 -32.65
C LEU A 332 -11.91 -2.77 -33.11
N PHE A 333 -11.53 -4.02 -32.85
CA PHE A 333 -12.34 -5.18 -33.23
C PHE A 333 -13.69 -5.22 -32.49
N ILE A 334 -13.68 -4.97 -31.19
CA ILE A 334 -14.90 -4.90 -30.38
C ILE A 334 -15.77 -3.72 -30.84
N GLY A 335 -15.17 -2.54 -31.03
CA GLY A 335 -15.88 -1.35 -31.52
C GLY A 335 -16.53 -1.56 -32.88
N LEU A 336 -15.80 -2.08 -33.87
CA LEU A 336 -16.33 -2.38 -35.21
C LEU A 336 -17.37 -3.51 -35.18
N GLY A 337 -17.17 -4.50 -34.31
CA GLY A 337 -18.12 -5.59 -34.08
C GLY A 337 -19.49 -5.08 -33.64
N PHE A 338 -19.53 -4.25 -32.60
CA PHE A 338 -20.78 -3.74 -32.06
C PHE A 338 -21.39 -2.60 -32.89
N LEU A 339 -20.58 -1.75 -33.54
CA LEU A 339 -21.08 -0.58 -34.28
C LEU A 339 -21.49 -0.91 -35.72
N ILE A 340 -20.86 -1.90 -36.36
CA ILE A 340 -21.10 -2.22 -37.77
C ILE A 340 -21.64 -3.64 -37.94
N ILE A 341 -20.95 -4.65 -37.42
CA ILE A 341 -21.29 -6.06 -37.71
C ILE A 341 -22.65 -6.41 -37.11
N LEU A 342 -22.89 -6.08 -35.84
CA LEU A 342 -24.13 -6.39 -35.15
C LEU A 342 -25.36 -5.69 -35.79
N PRO A 343 -25.34 -4.36 -36.09
CA PRO A 343 -26.47 -3.72 -36.76
C PRO A 343 -26.73 -4.26 -38.17
N VAL A 344 -25.69 -4.52 -38.97
CA VAL A 344 -25.85 -5.08 -40.32
C VAL A 344 -26.43 -6.49 -40.26
N PHE A 345 -26.00 -7.31 -39.31
CA PHE A 345 -26.54 -8.65 -39.09
C PHE A 345 -28.03 -8.59 -38.73
N LEU A 346 -28.42 -7.73 -37.79
CA LEU A 346 -29.82 -7.54 -37.40
C LEU A 346 -30.69 -7.01 -38.55
N LEU A 347 -30.18 -6.03 -39.32
CA LEU A 347 -30.86 -5.53 -40.52
C LEU A 347 -31.01 -6.61 -41.60
N SER A 348 -30.00 -7.46 -41.77
CA SER A 348 -30.03 -8.56 -42.73
C SER A 348 -31.08 -9.60 -42.35
N ILE A 349 -31.18 -9.95 -41.06
CA ILE A 349 -32.25 -10.82 -40.54
C ILE A 349 -33.61 -10.16 -40.74
N GLY A 350 -33.75 -8.86 -40.40
CA GLY A 350 -35.00 -8.12 -40.59
C GLY A 350 -35.44 -8.09 -42.05
N PHE A 351 -34.50 -7.82 -42.97
CA PHE A 351 -34.74 -7.83 -44.40
C PHE A 351 -35.10 -9.23 -44.92
N TRP A 352 -34.39 -10.26 -44.45
CA TRP A 352 -34.65 -11.65 -44.83
C TRP A 352 -36.05 -12.11 -44.38
N LEU A 353 -36.43 -11.80 -43.14
CA LEU A 353 -37.78 -12.07 -42.62
C LEU A 353 -38.87 -11.30 -43.37
N TRP A 354 -38.62 -10.03 -43.70
CA TRP A 354 -39.53 -9.22 -44.51
C TRP A 354 -39.71 -9.81 -45.92
N TRP A 355 -38.61 -10.22 -46.56
CA TRP A 355 -38.63 -10.83 -47.88
C TRP A 355 -39.34 -12.19 -47.89
N TYR A 356 -39.09 -13.03 -46.88
CA TYR A 356 -39.73 -14.34 -46.75
C TYR A 356 -41.25 -14.20 -46.55
N ARG A 357 -41.69 -13.24 -45.72
CA ARG A 357 -43.11 -12.94 -45.50
C ARG A 357 -43.83 -12.36 -46.72
N ARG A 358 -43.11 -11.74 -47.66
CA ARG A 358 -43.67 -11.20 -48.90
C ARG A 358 -43.85 -12.25 -50.00
N LYS A 359 -43.23 -13.43 -49.83
CA LYS A 359 -43.32 -14.57 -50.76
C LYS A 359 -44.37 -15.61 -50.34
N GLN A 360 -44.86 -15.54 -49.10
CA GLN A 360 -46.15 -16.12 -48.70
C GLN A 360 -47.26 -15.14 -49.07
#